data_AF-A0A087SAH7-F1
#
_entry.id   AF-A0A087SAH7-F1
#
_cell.length_a   1.000
_cell.length_b   1.000
_cell.length_c   1.000
_cell.angle_alpha   90.00
_cell.angle_beta   90.00
_cell.angle_gamma   90.00
#
_symmetry.space_group_name_H-M   'P 1'
#
loop_
_entity.id
_entity.type
_entity.pdbx_description
1 polymer ?
#
loop_
_entity_poly.entity_id
_entity_poly.type
_entity_poly.pdbx_seq_one_letter_code
_entity_poly.pdbx_strand_id
1 'polypeptide(L)'
;MLESRERAVMRSLATLSSSRSTLSQGLEAQAELIRRVGTRHADVARALAMQALPNLISPEVLGQALEGQEADERFRDLIRGVAAFAPRLLGAHSAPLLALLASDDAEVAEFGAQILAQAGRELEVPADAYPQVKASLREICLHGTVAGVKSAVRAAVALLPQEEARTMLSALGEEVVLSIPGTLEDHKRLATRLKVISSIGRSAPQAFDGLAPRFVTLVLDELLPADLSRGRPLDAASSQTGLSWDSPSPQVAIKALIVKSLTQAFSLSTPRMS
;
A
#
# COMPACT_ATOMS: atom_id res chain seq x y z
N MET A 1 46.89 -13.21 -8.43
CA MET A 1 46.80 -12.16 -7.38
C MET A 1 45.89 -10.99 -7.76
N LEU A 2 45.87 -10.53 -9.01
CA LEU A 2 44.95 -9.46 -9.46
C LEU A 2 43.47 -9.87 -9.33
N GLU A 3 43.10 -11.06 -9.82
CA GLU A 3 41.72 -11.55 -9.71
C GLU A 3 41.22 -11.68 -8.26
N SER A 4 42.08 -12.06 -7.31
CA SER A 4 41.68 -12.20 -5.90
C SER A 4 41.44 -10.83 -5.25
N ARG A 5 42.19 -9.81 -5.67
CA ARG A 5 42.01 -8.41 -5.23
C ARG A 5 40.72 -7.83 -5.79
N GLU A 6 40.48 -8.01 -7.08
CA GLU A 6 39.24 -7.57 -7.75
C GLU A 6 38.00 -8.23 -7.13
N ARG A 7 38.03 -9.55 -6.89
CA ARG A 7 36.94 -10.24 -6.19
C ARG A 7 36.71 -9.74 -4.77
N ALA A 8 37.76 -9.29 -4.06
CA ALA A 8 37.61 -8.71 -2.73
C ALA A 8 36.96 -7.31 -2.79
N VAL A 9 37.42 -6.45 -3.72
CA VAL A 9 36.83 -5.13 -3.96
C VAL A 9 35.35 -5.25 -4.35
N MET A 10 35.02 -6.14 -5.29
CA MET A 10 33.64 -6.35 -5.72
C MET A 10 32.74 -6.85 -4.58
N ARG A 11 33.26 -7.73 -3.71
CA ARG A 11 32.52 -8.17 -2.51
C ARG A 11 32.27 -7.02 -1.53
N SER A 12 33.29 -6.21 -1.23
CA SER A 12 33.13 -5.04 -0.36
C SER A 12 32.12 -4.03 -0.92
N LEU A 13 32.17 -3.77 -2.22
CA LEU A 13 31.19 -2.89 -2.88
C LEU A 13 29.78 -3.49 -2.84
N ALA A 14 29.64 -4.80 -3.07
CA ALA A 14 28.35 -5.48 -2.96
C ALA A 14 27.76 -5.34 -1.55
N THR A 15 28.57 -5.55 -0.50
CA THR A 15 28.16 -5.35 0.89
C THR A 15 27.76 -3.90 1.16
N LEU A 16 28.55 -2.93 0.71
CA LEU A 16 28.23 -1.50 0.90
C LEU A 16 26.95 -1.07 0.19
N SER A 17 26.60 -1.70 -0.94
CA SER A 17 25.39 -1.40 -1.70
C SER A 17 24.15 -2.20 -1.27
N SER A 18 24.31 -3.15 -0.36
CA SER A 18 23.25 -4.07 0.06
C SER A 18 22.30 -3.40 1.06
N SER A 19 21.00 -3.47 0.80
CA SER A 19 19.96 -2.98 1.73
C SER A 19 19.81 -3.84 2.99
N ARG A 20 20.43 -5.03 3.01
CA ARG A 20 20.39 -5.97 4.14
C ARG A 20 21.65 -5.92 5.01
N SER A 21 22.65 -5.13 4.62
CA SER A 21 23.90 -5.07 5.37
C SER A 21 23.75 -4.23 6.62
N THR A 22 24.24 -4.77 7.73
CA THR A 22 24.27 -4.07 9.02
C THR A 22 25.27 -2.91 8.97
N LEU A 23 25.15 -1.97 9.89
CA LEU A 23 26.15 -0.89 10.02
C LEU A 23 27.56 -1.46 10.24
N SER A 24 27.70 -2.49 11.07
CA SER A 24 29.00 -3.14 11.34
C SER A 24 29.60 -3.77 10.09
N GLN A 25 28.82 -4.53 9.32
CA GLN A 25 29.25 -5.14 8.05
C GLN A 25 29.65 -4.07 7.02
N GLY A 26 28.91 -2.97 6.95
CA GLY A 26 29.23 -1.84 6.09
C GLY A 26 30.57 -1.20 6.46
N LEU A 27 30.83 -0.97 7.75
CA LEU A 27 32.10 -0.39 8.23
C LEU A 27 33.29 -1.31 7.95
N GLU A 28 33.13 -2.62 8.16
CA GLU A 28 34.14 -3.62 7.79
C GLU A 28 34.41 -3.64 6.28
N ALA A 29 33.35 -3.60 5.46
CA ALA A 29 33.46 -3.56 4.01
C ALA A 29 34.14 -2.27 3.51
N GLN A 30 33.87 -1.13 4.14
CA GLN A 30 34.55 0.13 3.88
C GLN A 30 36.05 0.03 4.19
N ALA A 31 36.41 -0.50 5.37
CA ALA A 31 37.80 -0.66 5.76
C ALA A 31 38.56 -1.59 4.79
N GLU A 32 37.93 -2.71 4.42
CA GLU A 32 38.49 -3.63 3.44
C GLU A 32 38.63 -2.99 2.05
N LEU A 33 37.63 -2.23 1.60
CA LEU A 33 37.68 -1.52 0.32
C LEU A 33 38.88 -0.55 0.29
N ILE A 34 39.00 0.32 1.28
CA ILE A 34 40.08 1.32 1.39
C ILE A 34 41.45 0.62 1.39
N ARG A 35 41.59 -0.46 2.15
CA ARG A 35 42.82 -1.25 2.22
C ARG A 35 43.18 -1.85 0.86
N ARG A 36 42.18 -2.28 0.08
CA ARG A 36 42.38 -2.95 -1.22
C ARG A 36 42.55 -1.99 -2.39
N VAL A 37 41.92 -0.82 -2.42
CA VAL A 37 42.20 0.18 -3.48
C VAL A 37 43.53 0.90 -3.27
N GLY A 38 44.03 0.94 -2.04
CA GLY A 38 45.33 1.53 -1.70
C GLY A 38 45.28 3.06 -1.60
N THR A 39 46.41 3.66 -1.23
CA THR A 39 46.50 5.07 -0.81
C THR A 39 46.07 6.08 -1.88
N ARG A 40 46.29 5.78 -3.16
CA ARG A 40 45.97 6.69 -4.28
C ARG A 40 44.47 6.97 -4.45
N HIS A 41 43.62 6.03 -4.05
CA HIS A 41 42.16 6.13 -4.22
C HIS A 41 41.40 6.03 -2.90
N ALA A 42 42.11 6.08 -1.77
CA ALA A 42 41.54 5.88 -0.44
C ALA A 42 40.47 6.93 -0.09
N ASP A 43 40.70 8.20 -0.41
CA ASP A 43 39.77 9.29 -0.08
C ASP A 43 38.48 9.20 -0.90
N VAL A 44 38.59 8.90 -2.19
CA VAL A 44 37.44 8.69 -3.08
C VAL A 44 36.64 7.46 -2.64
N ALA A 45 37.33 6.34 -2.35
CA ALA A 45 36.68 5.13 -1.84
C ALA A 45 36.00 5.37 -0.49
N ARG A 46 36.59 6.17 0.39
CA ARG A 46 36.00 6.54 1.67
C ARG A 46 34.73 7.38 1.46
N ALA A 47 34.77 8.39 0.61
CA ALA A 47 33.63 9.24 0.32
C ALA A 47 32.47 8.44 -0.31
N LEU A 48 32.75 7.60 -1.30
CA LEU A 48 31.75 6.72 -1.92
C LEU A 48 31.17 5.71 -0.92
N ALA A 49 32.02 5.10 -0.09
CA ALA A 49 31.56 4.19 0.94
C ALA A 49 30.68 4.89 1.98
N MET A 50 30.98 6.14 2.36
CA MET A 50 30.12 6.91 3.28
C MET A 50 28.75 7.26 2.68
N GLN A 51 28.66 7.43 1.36
CA GLN A 51 27.38 7.64 0.68
C GLN A 51 26.59 6.34 0.52
N ALA A 52 27.27 5.21 0.35
CA ALA A 52 26.66 3.89 0.20
C ALA A 52 26.25 3.27 1.55
N LEU A 53 27.02 3.54 2.60
CA LEU A 53 26.74 3.08 3.95
C LEU A 53 25.35 3.54 4.39
N PRO A 54 24.51 2.65 4.93
CA PRO A 54 23.24 3.02 5.56
C PRO A 54 23.53 3.67 6.93
N ASN A 55 24.14 4.86 6.92
CA ASN A 55 24.61 5.53 8.12
C ASN A 55 23.47 6.08 9.00
N LEU A 56 22.31 6.37 8.42
CA LEU A 56 21.17 6.96 9.14
C LEU A 56 19.96 6.03 9.27
N ILE A 57 19.79 5.11 8.31
CA ILE A 57 18.64 4.20 8.24
C ILE A 57 19.18 2.78 8.04
N SER A 58 19.90 2.30 9.04
CA SER A 58 20.36 0.90 9.06
C SER A 58 19.18 -0.02 9.38
N PRO A 59 19.27 -1.33 9.04
CA PRO A 59 18.24 -2.29 9.41
C PRO A 59 17.94 -2.29 10.92
N GLU A 60 18.93 -2.08 11.78
CA GLU A 60 18.74 -2.03 13.23
C GLU A 60 17.90 -0.82 13.66
N VAL A 61 18.19 0.36 13.11
CA VAL A 61 17.42 1.59 13.38
C VAL A 61 15.98 1.42 12.90
N LEU A 62 15.77 0.79 11.75
CA LEU A 62 14.44 0.47 11.24
C LEU A 62 13.71 -0.53 12.13
N GLY A 63 14.39 -1.56 12.61
CA GLY A 63 13.83 -2.52 13.57
C GLY A 63 13.32 -1.82 14.83
N GLN A 64 14.14 -0.94 15.42
CA GLN A 64 13.74 -0.16 16.60
C GLN A 64 12.60 0.83 16.31
N ALA A 65 12.63 1.49 15.16
CA ALA A 65 11.52 2.36 14.74
C ALA A 65 10.21 1.58 14.55
N LEU A 66 10.30 0.36 14.03
CA LEU A 66 9.19 -0.58 13.88
C LEU A 66 8.72 -1.19 15.20
N GLU A 67 9.45 -1.06 16.30
CA GLU A 67 8.98 -1.40 17.64
C GLU A 67 8.35 -0.17 18.34
N GLY A 68 8.88 1.02 18.11
CA GLY A 68 8.40 2.28 18.72
C GLY A 68 7.21 2.96 18.02
N GLN A 69 6.72 2.40 16.92
CA GLN A 69 5.67 2.98 16.06
C GLN A 69 4.29 3.10 16.73
N GLU A 70 4.03 2.36 17.82
CA GLU A 70 2.78 2.46 18.59
C GLU A 70 2.72 3.74 19.43
N ALA A 71 3.87 4.35 19.72
CA ALA A 71 3.99 5.44 20.69
C ALA A 71 4.22 6.84 20.10
N ASP A 72 4.71 6.98 18.85
CA ASP A 72 5.09 8.28 18.29
C ASP A 72 4.88 8.39 16.76
N GLU A 73 4.14 9.43 16.35
CA GLU A 73 3.85 9.75 14.95
C GLU A 73 5.12 10.04 14.13
N ARG A 74 6.19 10.53 14.75
CA ARG A 74 7.48 10.76 14.06
C ARG A 74 8.09 9.46 13.54
N PHE A 75 7.94 8.36 14.27
CA PHE A 75 8.38 7.04 13.79
C PHE A 75 7.49 6.56 12.65
N ARG A 76 6.17 6.79 12.74
CA ARG A 76 5.25 6.46 11.65
C ARG A 76 5.59 7.22 10.36
N ASP A 77 5.89 8.50 10.45
CA ASP A 77 6.31 9.33 9.31
C ASP A 77 7.66 8.89 8.73
N LEU A 78 8.63 8.55 9.58
CA LEU A 78 9.91 8.00 9.13
C LEU A 78 9.69 6.71 8.33
N ILE A 79 8.91 5.77 8.87
CA ILE A 79 8.64 4.48 8.21
C ILE A 79 7.86 4.69 6.92
N ARG A 80 6.86 5.60 6.87
CA ARG A 80 6.17 5.98 5.61
C ARG A 80 7.15 6.52 4.58
N GLY A 81 8.05 7.40 4.99
CA GLY A 81 9.10 7.95 4.13
C GLY A 81 9.99 6.84 3.57
N VAL A 82 10.46 5.94 4.42
CA VAL A 82 11.29 4.80 4.00
C VAL A 82 10.53 3.88 3.05
N ALA A 83 9.28 3.55 3.33
CA ALA A 83 8.47 2.72 2.45
C ALA A 83 8.26 3.36 1.07
N ALA A 84 8.12 4.69 1.01
CA ALA A 84 7.92 5.43 -0.23
C ALA A 84 9.22 5.60 -1.05
N PHE A 85 10.34 5.87 -0.40
CA PHE A 85 11.59 6.26 -1.08
C PHE A 85 12.64 5.14 -1.15
N ALA A 86 12.65 4.23 -0.18
CA ALA A 86 13.64 3.16 -0.06
C ALA A 86 13.02 1.83 0.46
N PRO A 87 11.98 1.29 -0.20
CA PRO A 87 11.25 0.10 0.27
C PRO A 87 12.14 -1.14 0.48
N ARG A 88 13.25 -1.24 -0.26
CA ARG A 88 14.24 -2.33 -0.14
C ARG A 88 14.88 -2.46 1.23
N LEU A 89 14.94 -1.36 2.00
CA LEU A 89 15.46 -1.37 3.36
C LEU A 89 14.52 -2.12 4.32
N LEU A 90 13.22 -2.17 4.00
CA LEU A 90 12.22 -2.89 4.78
C LEU A 90 12.20 -4.40 4.48
N GLY A 91 12.90 -4.85 3.44
CA GLY A 91 12.94 -6.25 3.00
C GLY A 91 13.36 -7.25 4.09
N ALA A 92 14.18 -6.80 5.05
CA ALA A 92 14.64 -7.63 6.17
C ALA A 92 13.65 -7.70 7.35
N HIS A 93 12.55 -6.94 7.31
CA HIS A 93 11.63 -6.74 8.43
C HIS A 93 10.22 -7.27 8.14
N SER A 94 10.11 -8.40 7.44
CA SER A 94 8.81 -9.00 7.12
C SER A 94 7.98 -9.32 8.35
N ALA A 95 8.56 -10.00 9.36
CA ALA A 95 7.82 -10.38 10.56
C ALA A 95 7.24 -9.17 11.35
N PRO A 96 8.02 -8.11 11.68
CA PRO A 96 7.47 -6.91 12.31
C PRO A 96 6.37 -6.24 11.49
N LEU A 97 6.53 -6.13 10.16
CA LEU A 97 5.54 -5.49 9.30
C LEU A 97 4.24 -6.29 9.20
N LEU A 98 4.34 -7.62 9.20
CA LEU A 98 3.17 -8.51 9.25
C LEU A 98 2.49 -8.45 10.63
N ALA A 99 3.25 -8.26 11.71
CA ALA A 99 2.68 -8.05 13.04
C ALA A 99 1.87 -6.74 13.13
N LEU A 100 2.34 -5.65 12.48
CA LEU A 100 1.55 -4.41 12.38
C LEU A 100 0.20 -4.66 11.71
N LEU A 101 0.19 -5.39 10.60
CA LEU A 101 -1.02 -5.73 9.87
C LEU A 101 -1.98 -6.59 10.70
N ALA A 102 -1.44 -7.45 11.57
CA ALA A 102 -2.19 -8.34 12.44
C ALA A 102 -2.57 -7.70 13.80
N SER A 103 -2.31 -6.40 13.99
CA SER A 103 -2.66 -5.69 15.22
C SER A 103 -4.18 -5.60 15.41
N ASP A 104 -4.63 -5.70 16.66
CA ASP A 104 -6.03 -5.49 17.04
C ASP A 104 -6.42 -3.99 16.97
N ASP A 105 -5.44 -3.08 16.95
CA ASP A 105 -5.66 -1.65 16.74
C ASP A 105 -5.83 -1.37 15.24
N ALA A 106 -7.03 -0.94 14.86
CA ALA A 106 -7.39 -0.62 13.47
C ALA A 106 -6.49 0.45 12.85
N GLU A 107 -6.03 1.45 13.60
CA GLU A 107 -5.13 2.48 13.06
C GLU A 107 -3.75 1.91 12.76
N VAL A 108 -3.25 1.02 13.63
CA VAL A 108 -1.96 0.34 13.44
C VAL A 108 -2.04 -0.66 12.29
N ALA A 109 -3.13 -1.42 12.18
CA ALA A 109 -3.36 -2.34 11.08
C ALA A 109 -3.44 -1.62 9.72
N GLU A 110 -4.15 -0.47 9.66
CA GLU A 110 -4.19 0.37 8.47
C GLU A 110 -2.83 0.98 8.12
N PHE A 111 -2.07 1.40 9.13
CA PHE A 111 -0.70 1.85 8.96
C PHE A 111 0.19 0.74 8.38
N GLY A 112 0.13 -0.48 8.93
CA GLY A 112 0.81 -1.65 8.40
C GLY A 112 0.46 -1.89 6.92
N ALA A 113 -0.84 -1.86 6.58
CA ALA A 113 -1.29 -1.99 5.19
C ALA A 113 -0.75 -0.88 4.27
N GLN A 114 -0.59 0.37 4.75
CA GLN A 114 0.01 1.47 3.98
C GLN A 114 1.49 1.20 3.66
N ILE A 115 2.26 0.73 4.65
CA ILE A 115 3.67 0.39 4.46
C ILE A 115 3.81 -0.79 3.49
N LEU A 116 3.03 -1.85 3.71
CA LEU A 116 3.04 -3.06 2.88
C LEU A 116 2.58 -2.80 1.44
N ALA A 117 1.69 -1.83 1.22
CA ALA A 117 1.29 -1.42 -0.13
C ALA A 117 2.45 -0.86 -0.98
N GLN A 118 3.49 -0.32 -0.35
CA GLN A 118 4.65 0.25 -1.02
C GLN A 118 5.84 -0.72 -1.03
N ALA A 119 6.10 -1.37 0.11
CA ALA A 119 7.27 -2.21 0.30
C ALA A 119 7.02 -3.71 0.12
N GLY A 120 5.77 -4.14 -0.03
CA GLY A 120 5.38 -5.56 0.01
C GLY A 120 6.10 -6.45 -1.01
N ARG A 121 6.48 -5.90 -2.17
CA ARG A 121 7.22 -6.62 -3.22
C ARG A 121 8.66 -6.97 -2.84
N GLU A 122 9.22 -6.26 -1.87
CA GLU A 122 10.59 -6.46 -1.38
C GLU A 122 10.62 -7.43 -0.18
N LEU A 123 9.46 -7.88 0.29
CA LEU A 123 9.31 -8.75 1.45
C LEU A 123 9.20 -10.22 1.02
N GLU A 124 9.90 -11.08 1.77
CA GLU A 124 9.69 -12.52 1.70
C GLU A 124 8.63 -12.89 2.74
N VAL A 125 7.42 -13.20 2.26
CA VAL A 125 6.29 -13.61 3.11
C VAL A 125 6.18 -15.14 3.08
N PRO A 126 6.34 -15.82 4.24
CA PRO A 126 6.15 -17.25 4.35
C PRO A 126 4.74 -17.69 3.95
N ALA A 127 4.60 -18.83 3.25
CA ALA A 127 3.31 -19.27 2.71
C ALA A 127 2.27 -19.59 3.80
N ASP A 128 2.72 -20.01 4.97
CA ASP A 128 1.91 -20.24 6.17
C ASP A 128 1.33 -18.95 6.77
N ALA A 129 1.90 -17.78 6.46
CA ALA A 129 1.36 -16.48 6.86
C ALA A 129 0.24 -15.98 5.94
N TYR A 130 0.09 -16.52 4.73
CA TYR A 130 -0.91 -16.04 3.76
C TYR A 130 -2.37 -16.06 4.27
N PRO A 131 -2.85 -17.09 4.99
CA PRO A 131 -4.21 -17.08 5.52
C PRO A 131 -4.48 -15.90 6.46
N GLN A 132 -3.54 -15.60 7.36
CA GLN A 132 -3.66 -14.47 8.28
C GLN A 132 -3.59 -13.13 7.54
N VAL A 133 -2.64 -12.98 6.61
CA VAL A 133 -2.51 -11.78 5.77
C VAL A 133 -3.81 -11.49 5.01
N LYS A 134 -4.42 -12.52 4.41
CA LYS A 134 -5.70 -12.39 3.73
C LYS A 134 -6.81 -11.97 4.70
N ALA A 135 -6.87 -12.57 5.89
CA ALA A 135 -7.88 -12.23 6.89
C ALA A 135 -7.78 -10.76 7.32
N SER A 136 -6.59 -10.29 7.71
CA SER A 136 -6.38 -8.91 8.16
C SER A 136 -6.64 -7.89 7.03
N LEU A 137 -6.15 -8.14 5.81
CA LEU A 137 -6.40 -7.24 4.69
C LEU A 137 -7.88 -7.19 4.29
N ARG A 138 -8.58 -8.32 4.39
CA ARG A 138 -10.03 -8.39 4.16
C ARG A 138 -10.80 -7.61 5.21
N GLU A 139 -10.42 -7.74 6.48
CA GLU A 139 -11.02 -6.98 7.58
C GLU A 139 -10.89 -5.47 7.39
N ILE A 140 -9.68 -4.99 7.04
CA ILE A 140 -9.46 -3.58 6.70
C ILE A 140 -10.31 -3.15 5.50
N CYS A 141 -10.47 -4.02 4.49
CA CYS A 141 -11.30 -3.69 3.33
C CYS A 141 -12.80 -3.53 3.70
N LEU A 142 -13.29 -4.31 4.66
CA LEU A 142 -14.70 -4.31 5.05
C LEU A 142 -15.04 -3.24 6.10
N HIS A 143 -14.10 -2.92 6.98
CA HIS A 143 -14.35 -2.12 8.17
C HIS A 143 -13.45 -0.88 8.32
N GLY A 144 -12.38 -0.78 7.55
CA GLY A 144 -11.43 0.32 7.62
C GLY A 144 -11.90 1.61 6.95
N THR A 145 -11.00 2.60 6.98
CA THR A 145 -11.18 3.88 6.32
C THR A 145 -11.02 3.78 4.79
N VAL A 146 -11.50 4.79 4.06
CA VAL A 146 -11.30 4.90 2.61
C VAL A 146 -9.81 4.87 2.21
N ALA A 147 -8.93 5.40 3.06
CA ALA A 147 -7.48 5.36 2.86
C ALA A 147 -6.90 3.97 3.18
N GLY A 148 -7.36 3.34 4.26
CA GLY A 148 -7.04 1.98 4.66
C GLY A 148 -7.38 0.96 3.57
N VAL A 149 -8.61 0.99 3.05
CA VAL A 149 -9.07 0.12 1.95
C VAL A 149 -8.15 0.18 0.73
N LYS A 150 -7.79 1.39 0.29
CA LYS A 150 -6.91 1.57 -0.88
C LYS A 150 -5.56 0.88 -0.65
N SER A 151 -5.05 1.01 0.57
CA SER A 151 -3.75 0.47 0.97
C SER A 151 -3.83 -1.05 1.12
N ALA A 152 -4.87 -1.58 1.75
CA ALA A 152 -5.08 -3.01 1.92
C ALA A 152 -5.18 -3.75 0.57
N VAL A 153 -5.95 -3.23 -0.39
CA VAL A 153 -6.03 -3.84 -1.74
C VAL A 153 -4.66 -3.83 -2.43
N ARG A 154 -3.89 -2.75 -2.31
CA ARG A 154 -2.54 -2.66 -2.88
C ARG A 154 -1.55 -3.59 -2.19
N ALA A 155 -1.63 -3.70 -0.86
CA ALA A 155 -0.82 -4.62 -0.07
C ALA A 155 -1.11 -6.07 -0.46
N ALA A 156 -2.38 -6.45 -0.67
CA ALA A 156 -2.74 -7.78 -1.15
C ALA A 156 -2.05 -8.13 -2.48
N VAL A 157 -2.04 -7.19 -3.44
CA VAL A 157 -1.37 -7.35 -4.73
C VAL A 157 0.16 -7.37 -4.61
N ALA A 158 0.71 -6.71 -3.58
CA ALA A 158 2.16 -6.64 -3.37
C ALA A 158 2.72 -7.87 -2.63
N LEU A 159 1.97 -8.45 -1.69
CA LEU A 159 2.44 -9.51 -0.80
C LEU A 159 2.08 -10.92 -1.26
N LEU A 160 0.89 -11.09 -1.83
CA LEU A 160 0.37 -12.42 -2.15
C LEU A 160 0.78 -12.82 -3.58
N PRO A 161 0.97 -14.12 -3.83
CA PRO A 161 1.06 -14.65 -5.19
C PRO A 161 -0.15 -14.20 -6.02
N GLN A 162 0.05 -13.98 -7.32
CA GLN A 162 -0.95 -13.38 -8.21
C GLN A 162 -2.32 -14.08 -8.15
N GLU A 163 -2.35 -15.42 -8.19
CA GLU A 163 -3.60 -16.19 -8.12
C GLU A 163 -4.28 -16.10 -6.74
N GLU A 164 -3.49 -16.01 -5.67
CA GLU A 164 -4.00 -15.88 -4.30
C GLU A 164 -4.61 -14.50 -4.05
N ALA A 165 -3.92 -13.45 -4.53
CA ALA A 165 -4.44 -12.08 -4.51
C ALA A 165 -5.73 -11.99 -5.34
N ARG A 166 -5.73 -12.57 -6.54
CA ARG A 166 -6.89 -12.57 -7.44
C ARG A 166 -8.10 -13.24 -6.79
N THR A 167 -7.94 -14.45 -6.27
CA THR A 167 -9.02 -15.22 -5.64
C THR A 167 -9.61 -14.47 -4.45
N MET A 168 -8.76 -13.96 -3.57
CA MET A 168 -9.19 -13.18 -2.40
C MET A 168 -9.95 -11.90 -2.81
N LEU A 169 -9.42 -11.12 -3.75
CA LEU A 169 -10.00 -9.84 -4.15
C LEU A 169 -11.29 -10.03 -4.97
N SER A 170 -11.40 -11.07 -5.79
CA SER A 170 -12.65 -11.41 -6.48
C SER A 170 -13.75 -11.76 -5.49
N ALA A 171 -13.48 -12.65 -4.52
CA ALA A 171 -14.44 -13.04 -3.49
C ALA A 171 -14.88 -11.84 -2.63
N LEU A 172 -13.93 -10.99 -2.22
CA LEU A 172 -14.21 -9.75 -1.51
C LEU A 172 -15.07 -8.80 -2.35
N GLY A 173 -14.75 -8.64 -3.64
CA GLY A 173 -15.52 -7.78 -4.55
C GLY A 173 -16.96 -8.24 -4.70
N GLU A 174 -17.20 -9.54 -4.85
CA GLU A 174 -18.53 -10.13 -4.96
C GLU A 174 -19.37 -9.90 -3.70
N GLU A 175 -18.79 -10.18 -2.53
CA GLU A 175 -19.43 -9.92 -1.24
C GLU A 175 -19.77 -8.45 -1.06
N VAL A 176 -18.84 -7.55 -1.38
CA VAL A 176 -19.08 -6.11 -1.26
C VAL A 176 -20.21 -5.67 -2.18
N VAL A 177 -20.21 -6.09 -3.45
CA VAL A 177 -21.30 -5.78 -4.39
C VAL A 177 -22.65 -6.31 -3.89
N LEU A 178 -22.69 -7.54 -3.37
CA LEU A 178 -23.91 -8.13 -2.79
C LEU A 178 -24.37 -7.42 -1.52
N SER A 179 -23.44 -6.86 -0.76
CA SER A 179 -23.74 -6.18 0.50
C SER A 179 -24.26 -4.76 0.29
N ILE A 180 -24.03 -4.13 -0.87
CA ILE A 180 -24.56 -2.80 -1.17
C ILE A 180 -26.07 -2.95 -1.33
N PRO A 181 -26.89 -2.48 -0.37
CA PRO A 181 -28.32 -2.59 -0.50
C PRO A 181 -28.80 -1.59 -1.56
N GLY A 182 -29.86 -1.95 -2.28
CA GLY A 182 -30.61 -1.02 -3.14
C GLY A 182 -31.32 0.11 -2.36
N THR A 183 -31.20 0.13 -1.03
CA THR A 183 -31.75 1.16 -0.13
C THR A 183 -30.62 1.79 0.70
N LEU A 184 -30.66 3.11 0.88
CA LEU A 184 -29.54 3.89 1.43
C LEU A 184 -29.10 3.46 2.84
N GLU A 185 -27.91 2.88 2.92
CA GLU A 185 -27.11 2.83 4.15
C GLU A 185 -26.54 4.21 4.55
N ASP A 186 -25.77 4.25 5.65
CA ASP A 186 -24.87 5.35 5.95
C ASP A 186 -23.95 5.65 4.75
N HIS A 187 -24.00 6.90 4.29
CA HIS A 187 -23.18 7.46 3.22
C HIS A 187 -21.69 7.11 3.35
N LYS A 188 -21.16 7.05 4.59
CA LYS A 188 -19.75 6.67 4.83
C LYS A 188 -19.47 5.22 4.46
N ARG A 189 -20.38 4.31 4.81
CA ARG A 189 -20.24 2.87 4.57
C ARG A 189 -20.33 2.54 3.08
N LEU A 190 -21.24 3.21 2.37
CA LEU A 190 -21.32 3.13 0.91
C LEU A 190 -20.02 3.64 0.25
N ALA A 191 -19.47 4.76 0.72
CA ALA A 191 -18.21 5.28 0.19
C ALA A 191 -17.03 4.30 0.38
N THR A 192 -16.92 3.66 1.54
CA THR A 192 -15.91 2.61 1.80
C THR A 192 -16.11 1.41 0.88
N ARG A 193 -17.34 0.92 0.69
CA ARG A 193 -17.63 -0.21 -0.22
C ARG A 193 -17.31 0.11 -1.68
N LEU A 194 -17.74 1.27 -2.19
CA LEU A 194 -17.36 1.75 -3.52
C LEU A 194 -15.85 1.92 -3.64
N LYS A 195 -15.18 2.30 -2.55
CA LYS A 195 -13.73 2.41 -2.51
C LYS A 195 -13.04 1.05 -2.65
N VAL A 196 -13.59 -0.03 -2.07
CA VAL A 196 -13.09 -1.39 -2.27
C VAL A 196 -13.14 -1.73 -3.77
N ILE A 197 -14.33 -1.62 -4.37
CA ILE A 197 -14.53 -2.00 -5.78
C ILE A 197 -13.62 -1.21 -6.73
N SER A 198 -13.57 0.11 -6.58
CA SER A 198 -12.70 0.96 -7.40
C SER A 198 -11.21 0.69 -7.21
N SER A 199 -10.81 0.28 -6.00
CA SER A 199 -9.40 -0.04 -5.71
C SER A 199 -9.02 -1.41 -6.25
N ILE A 200 -9.94 -2.39 -6.25
CA ILE A 200 -9.77 -3.69 -6.91
C ILE A 200 -9.65 -3.48 -8.42
N GLY A 201 -10.62 -2.80 -9.05
CA GLY A 201 -10.58 -2.54 -10.50
C GLY A 201 -9.31 -1.82 -10.96
N ARG A 202 -8.76 -0.91 -10.13
CA ARG A 202 -7.49 -0.24 -10.43
C ARG A 202 -6.25 -1.10 -10.18
N SER A 203 -6.22 -1.90 -9.12
CA SER A 203 -4.97 -2.54 -8.66
C SER A 203 -4.87 -4.00 -9.07
N ALA A 204 -6.00 -4.66 -9.31
CA ALA A 204 -6.10 -6.06 -9.74
C ALA A 204 -7.23 -6.20 -10.80
N PRO A 205 -7.05 -5.70 -12.04
CA PRO A 205 -8.09 -5.76 -13.08
C PRO A 205 -8.60 -7.18 -13.35
N GLN A 206 -7.70 -8.17 -13.35
CA GLN A 206 -8.04 -9.59 -13.54
C GLN A 206 -8.99 -10.17 -12.48
N ALA A 207 -8.99 -9.58 -11.27
CA ALA A 207 -9.93 -9.94 -10.21
C ALA A 207 -11.28 -9.22 -10.37
N PHE A 208 -11.28 -8.07 -11.03
CA PHE A 208 -12.47 -7.25 -11.29
C PHE A 208 -13.24 -7.68 -12.54
N ASP A 209 -12.61 -8.29 -13.55
CA ASP A 209 -13.26 -8.65 -14.82
C ASP A 209 -14.56 -9.46 -14.63
N GLY A 210 -14.57 -10.42 -13.71
CA GLY A 210 -15.77 -11.20 -13.38
C GLY A 210 -16.85 -10.41 -12.61
N LEU A 211 -16.45 -9.37 -11.90
CA LEU A 211 -17.32 -8.50 -11.11
C LEU A 211 -17.93 -7.35 -11.93
N ALA A 212 -17.23 -6.93 -12.99
CA ALA A 212 -17.52 -5.73 -13.74
C ALA A 212 -18.97 -5.64 -14.26
N PRO A 213 -19.56 -6.69 -14.87
CA PRO A 213 -20.94 -6.62 -15.35
C PRO A 213 -21.94 -6.35 -14.22
N ARG A 214 -21.81 -7.06 -13.09
CA ARG A 214 -22.69 -6.92 -11.93
C ARG A 214 -22.56 -5.54 -11.29
N PHE A 215 -21.34 -5.03 -11.17
CA PHE A 215 -21.12 -3.69 -10.63
C PHE A 215 -21.71 -2.61 -11.55
N VAL A 216 -21.61 -2.75 -12.87
CA VAL A 216 -22.21 -1.82 -13.82
C VAL A 216 -23.73 -1.80 -13.69
N THR A 217 -24.37 -2.98 -13.66
CA THR A 217 -25.82 -3.10 -13.45
C THR A 217 -26.24 -2.43 -12.14
N LEU A 218 -25.58 -2.75 -11.02
CA LEU A 218 -25.84 -2.14 -9.72
C LEU A 218 -25.75 -0.61 -9.78
N VAL A 219 -24.72 -0.07 -10.45
CA VAL A 219 -24.52 1.37 -10.52
C VAL A 219 -25.59 2.06 -11.39
N LEU A 220 -25.84 1.52 -12.58
CA LEU A 220 -26.73 2.16 -13.56
C LEU A 220 -28.20 2.00 -13.20
N ASP A 221 -28.59 0.86 -12.65
CA ASP A 221 -30.00 0.52 -12.42
C ASP A 221 -30.45 0.85 -10.99
N GLU A 222 -29.53 0.82 -10.01
CA GLU A 222 -29.87 1.06 -8.61
C GLU A 222 -29.27 2.36 -8.06
N LEU A 223 -27.94 2.54 -8.10
CA LEU A 223 -27.27 3.61 -7.35
C LEU A 223 -27.40 5.01 -7.97
N LEU A 224 -27.30 5.14 -9.30
CA LEU A 224 -27.46 6.43 -9.98
C LEU A 224 -28.93 6.91 -10.01
N PRO A 225 -29.91 6.05 -10.30
CA PRO A 225 -31.32 6.44 -10.27
C PRO A 225 -31.85 6.69 -8.86
N ALA A 226 -31.27 6.05 -7.83
CA ALA A 226 -31.70 6.22 -6.46
C ALA A 226 -31.71 7.69 -6.02
N ASP A 227 -32.79 8.05 -5.34
CA ASP A 227 -32.90 9.31 -4.62
C ASP A 227 -32.18 9.21 -3.27
N LEU A 228 -30.93 9.68 -3.27
CA LEU A 228 -30.07 9.70 -2.09
C LEU A 228 -30.47 10.80 -1.08
N SER A 229 -31.50 11.60 -1.36
CA SER A 229 -31.97 12.68 -0.48
C SER A 229 -32.73 12.19 0.76
N ARG A 230 -33.05 10.88 0.84
CA ARG A 230 -33.93 10.28 1.86
C ARG A 230 -35.30 10.99 1.96
N GLY A 231 -35.81 11.50 0.83
CA GLY A 231 -37.10 12.19 0.78
C GLY A 231 -37.11 13.55 1.48
N ARG A 232 -35.95 14.16 1.78
CA ARG A 232 -35.90 15.60 2.01
C ARG A 232 -35.92 16.27 0.64
N PRO A 233 -37.02 16.95 0.26
CA PRO A 233 -36.98 17.80 -0.91
C PRO A 233 -35.79 18.74 -0.76
N LEU A 234 -35.05 18.99 -1.85
CA LEU A 234 -34.32 20.24 -1.93
C LEU A 234 -35.38 21.31 -1.69
N ASP A 235 -35.36 21.97 -0.53
CA ASP A 235 -36.38 22.94 -0.15
C ASP A 235 -36.46 23.97 -1.28
N ALA A 236 -37.49 23.84 -2.12
CA ALA A 236 -37.76 24.79 -3.19
C ALA A 236 -38.06 26.20 -2.63
N ALA A 237 -38.25 26.29 -1.30
CA ALA A 237 -38.51 27.50 -0.54
C ALA A 237 -37.27 28.05 0.22
N SER A 238 -36.11 27.40 0.18
CA SER A 238 -34.87 28.02 0.66
C SER A 238 -34.24 28.77 -0.52
N SER A 239 -34.45 30.08 -0.56
CA SER A 239 -33.82 31.01 -1.50
C SER A 239 -32.29 31.14 -1.33
N GLN A 240 -31.64 30.16 -0.70
CA GLN A 240 -30.21 29.91 -0.73
C GLN A 240 -29.96 28.64 -1.55
N THR A 241 -30.25 28.71 -2.84
CA THR A 241 -29.75 27.72 -3.79
C THR A 241 -28.23 27.79 -3.83
N GLY A 242 -27.57 26.69 -3.49
CA GLY A 242 -26.14 26.48 -3.68
C GLY A 242 -25.35 26.50 -2.38
N LEU A 243 -25.02 25.32 -1.86
CA LEU A 243 -23.70 25.17 -1.26
C LEU A 243 -22.68 25.58 -2.34
N SER A 244 -21.58 26.23 -1.94
CA SER A 244 -20.54 26.65 -2.88
C SER A 244 -20.06 25.45 -3.73
N TRP A 245 -19.54 25.73 -4.93
CA TRP A 245 -18.91 24.72 -5.79
C TRP A 245 -17.89 23.86 -5.02
N ASP A 246 -17.26 24.43 -4.00
CA ASP A 246 -16.23 23.80 -3.18
C ASP A 246 -16.78 22.87 -2.07
N SER A 247 -18.09 22.83 -1.84
CA SER A 247 -18.73 22.05 -0.76
C SER A 247 -19.97 21.30 -1.26
N PRO A 248 -19.81 20.27 -2.12
CA PRO A 248 -20.94 19.50 -2.63
C PRO A 248 -21.73 18.83 -1.51
N SER A 249 -23.03 18.64 -1.72
CA SER A 249 -23.85 17.87 -0.78
C SER A 249 -23.35 16.41 -0.69
N PRO A 250 -23.57 15.70 0.44
CA PRO A 250 -23.16 14.30 0.60
C PRO A 250 -23.69 13.39 -0.51
N GLN A 251 -24.89 13.67 -1.04
CA GLN A 251 -25.48 12.94 -2.15
C GLN A 251 -24.70 13.15 -3.45
N VAL A 252 -24.36 14.41 -3.77
CA VAL A 252 -23.55 14.75 -4.94
C VAL A 252 -22.16 14.14 -4.82
N ALA A 253 -21.54 14.21 -3.63
CA ALA A 253 -20.26 13.59 -3.36
C ALA A 253 -20.28 12.07 -3.59
N ILE A 254 -21.36 11.38 -3.20
CA ILE A 254 -21.51 9.94 -3.43
C ILE A 254 -21.77 9.60 -4.89
N LYS A 255 -22.62 10.35 -5.60
CA LYS A 255 -22.80 10.13 -7.05
C LYS A 255 -21.50 10.38 -7.81
N ALA A 256 -20.73 11.39 -7.41
CA ALA A 256 -19.38 11.61 -7.94
C ALA A 256 -18.43 10.44 -7.63
N LEU A 257 -18.49 9.87 -6.41
CA LEU A 257 -17.72 8.68 -6.04
C LEU A 257 -18.15 7.43 -6.82
N ILE A 258 -19.43 7.25 -7.11
CA ILE A 258 -19.97 6.16 -7.95
C ILE A 258 -19.38 6.26 -9.35
N VAL A 259 -19.49 7.43 -9.99
CA VAL A 259 -18.92 7.68 -11.32
C VAL A 259 -17.40 7.53 -11.33
N LYS A 260 -16.72 8.03 -10.29
CA LYS A 260 -15.28 7.84 -10.10
C LYS A 260 -14.93 6.36 -9.95
N SER A 261 -15.77 5.57 -9.29
CA SER A 261 -15.53 4.15 -9.08
C SER A 261 -15.68 3.37 -10.38
N LEU A 262 -16.72 3.66 -11.17
CA LEU A 262 -16.86 3.13 -12.53
C LEU A 262 -15.64 3.48 -13.38
N THR A 263 -15.29 4.77 -13.49
CA THR A 263 -14.16 5.18 -14.34
C THR A 263 -12.86 4.52 -13.89
N GLN A 264 -12.56 4.46 -12.59
CA GLN A 264 -11.35 3.82 -12.09
C GLN A 264 -11.30 2.32 -12.32
N ALA A 265 -12.46 1.65 -12.29
CA ALA A 265 -12.55 0.24 -12.56
C ALA A 265 -12.37 -0.09 -14.06
N PHE A 266 -12.80 0.81 -14.96
CA PHE A 266 -12.72 0.61 -16.41
C PHE A 266 -11.52 1.27 -17.10
N SER A 267 -10.81 2.21 -16.45
CA SER A 267 -9.67 2.94 -17.05
C SER A 267 -8.45 2.05 -17.36
N LEU A 268 -8.45 0.79 -16.94
CA LEU A 268 -7.38 -0.18 -17.21
C LEU A 268 -7.83 -1.34 -18.10
N SER A 269 -9.10 -1.36 -18.54
CA SER A 269 -9.62 -2.36 -19.49
C SER A 269 -9.14 -2.11 -20.92
N THR A 270 -8.39 -1.03 -21.17
CA THR A 270 -7.62 -0.87 -22.42
C THR A 270 -6.36 -1.72 -22.32
N PRO A 271 -6.20 -2.76 -23.17
CA PRO A 271 -4.96 -3.52 -23.19
C PRO A 271 -3.83 -2.56 -23.54
N ARG A 272 -2.79 -2.52 -22.71
CA ARG A 272 -1.47 -2.09 -23.19
C ARG A 272 -1.06 -3.15 -24.19
N MET A 273 -1.37 -2.89 -25.47
CA MET A 273 -0.88 -3.70 -26.58
C MET A 273 0.64 -3.75 -26.44
N SER A 274 1.15 -4.94 -26.12
CA SER A 274 2.54 -5.32 -26.32
C SER A 274 2.86 -5.34 -27.81
#